data_AF-A0A1Y5FEY2-F1
#
_entry.id   AF-A0A1Y5FEY2-F1
#
_cell.length_a   1.000
_cell.length_b   1.000
_cell.length_c   1.000
_cell.angle_alpha   90.00
_cell.angle_beta   90.00
_cell.angle_gamma   90.00
#
_symmetry.space_group_name_H-M   'P 1'
#
loop_
_entity.id
_entity.type
_entity.pdbx_description
1 polymer ?
#
loop_
_entity_poly.entity_id
_entity_poly.type
_entity_poly.pdbx_seq_one_letter_code
_entity_poly.pdbx_strand_id
1 'polypeptide(L)'
;MIGHIASFLGAIERDEDGQRLSDNNVIAIEAGTGTGKTVAYLLSVLSLAKAAGKKVVVATGTVALQGQLLDRDIPDVLAATGWDYKLALAKGRGRYLCPLRLQQCSETAKAQDAGLFLFEDELAFQPDRQSAETLQAMDEALQVGSWDGDRDAWPEAVPASTWQALTVDRNQCAGRRCRLISECCFFKARESLEGADCIVANHDLVMADLALGGGAILSAPEDTIYIFDEAHRLGATALNHFASQCRLNATAQWLEQ
;
A
#
# COMPACT_ATOMS: atom_id res chain seq x y z
N MET A 1 7.18 16.72 -22.05
CA MET A 1 7.12 16.25 -20.64
C MET A 1 8.51 15.93 -20.09
N ILE A 2 9.25 14.95 -20.64
CA ILE A 2 10.59 14.54 -20.16
C ILE A 2 11.51 15.74 -19.89
N GLY A 3 11.71 16.61 -20.88
CA GLY A 3 12.59 17.79 -20.73
C GLY A 3 12.14 18.79 -19.67
N HIS A 4 10.82 18.95 -19.46
CA HIS A 4 10.30 19.83 -18.40
C HIS A 4 10.57 19.23 -17.01
N ILE A 5 10.35 17.93 -16.83
CA ILE A 5 10.65 17.24 -15.57
C ILE A 5 12.15 17.30 -15.29
N ALA A 6 12.98 17.02 -16.30
CA ALA A 6 14.43 17.01 -16.14
C ALA A 6 15.00 18.40 -15.83
N SER A 7 14.54 19.44 -16.53
CA SER A 7 14.93 20.83 -16.26
C SER A 7 14.51 21.26 -14.85
N PHE A 8 13.29 20.91 -14.44
CA PHE A 8 12.78 21.21 -13.10
C PHE A 8 13.61 20.52 -12.00
N LEU A 9 13.85 19.21 -12.12
CA LEU A 9 14.63 18.47 -11.13
C LEU A 9 16.10 18.88 -11.11
N GLY A 10 16.68 19.19 -12.27
CA GLY A 10 18.07 19.65 -12.39
C GLY A 10 18.32 21.06 -11.87
N ALA A 11 17.28 21.90 -11.78
CA ALA A 11 17.36 23.24 -11.20
C ALA A 11 17.27 23.26 -9.67
N ILE A 12 17.11 22.11 -9.00
CA ILE A 12 17.05 22.03 -7.54
C ILE A 12 18.46 22.17 -6.98
N GLU A 13 18.75 23.36 -6.46
CA GLU A 13 20.01 23.66 -5.78
C GLU A 13 20.03 23.10 -4.35
N ARG A 14 21.19 22.59 -3.93
CA ARG A 14 21.44 22.09 -2.57
C ARG A 14 22.73 22.68 -2.01
N ASP A 15 22.78 22.86 -0.71
CA ASP A 15 24.00 23.19 0.01
C ASP A 15 24.91 21.96 0.23
N GLU A 16 26.04 22.17 0.88
CA GLU A 16 27.02 21.12 1.21
C GLU A 16 26.48 20.05 2.17
N ASP A 17 25.47 20.42 2.97
CA ASP A 17 24.76 19.53 3.89
C ASP A 17 23.58 18.79 3.21
N GLY A 18 23.38 19.02 1.91
CA GLY A 18 22.33 18.41 1.10
C GLY A 18 20.94 19.03 1.29
N GLN A 19 20.83 20.14 2.02
CA GLN A 19 19.58 20.87 2.18
C GLN A 19 19.25 21.66 0.92
N ARG A 20 17.96 21.70 0.57
CA ARG A 20 17.49 22.40 -0.62
C ARG A 20 17.54 23.92 -0.40
N LEU A 21 18.14 24.63 -1.35
CA LEU A 21 18.20 26.10 -1.37
C LEU A 21 17.09 26.73 -2.23
N SER A 22 16.57 26.00 -3.21
CA SER A 22 15.54 26.47 -4.13
C SER A 22 14.13 26.44 -3.50
N ASP A 23 13.36 27.52 -3.62
CA ASP A 23 11.98 27.61 -3.10
C ASP A 23 10.99 26.66 -3.80
N ASN A 24 11.19 26.38 -5.10
CA ASN A 24 10.24 25.62 -5.90
C ASN A 24 10.51 24.11 -5.81
N ASN A 25 9.55 23.37 -5.24
CA ASN A 25 9.67 21.93 -5.00
C ASN A 25 8.56 21.08 -5.63
N VAL A 26 7.62 21.70 -6.35
CA VAL A 26 6.53 21.02 -7.05
C VAL A 26 6.41 21.53 -8.50
N ILE A 27 6.18 20.59 -9.43
CA ILE A 27 5.77 20.87 -10.80
C ILE A 27 4.46 20.13 -11.10
N ALA A 28 3.51 20.82 -11.72
CA ALA A 28 2.29 20.22 -12.24
C ALA A 28 2.36 20.16 -13.77
N ILE A 29 2.14 18.97 -14.34
CA ILE A 29 2.17 18.76 -15.78
C ILE A 29 0.87 18.08 -16.20
N GLU A 30 0.10 18.75 -17.04
CA GLU A 30 -1.05 18.16 -17.71
C GLU A 30 -0.60 17.46 -19.00
N ALA A 31 -1.13 16.26 -19.24
CA ALA A 31 -0.92 15.53 -20.48
C ALA A 31 -2.14 14.69 -20.81
N GLY A 32 -2.51 14.69 -22.09
CA GLY A 32 -3.64 13.91 -22.58
C GLY A 32 -3.43 12.40 -22.41
N THR A 33 -4.51 11.64 -22.43
CA THR A 33 -4.46 10.18 -22.42
C THR A 33 -3.70 9.65 -23.64
N GLY A 34 -2.96 8.56 -23.46
CA GLY A 34 -2.17 7.94 -24.55
C GLY A 34 -0.92 8.71 -24.98
N THR A 35 -0.57 9.83 -24.35
CA THR A 35 0.63 10.63 -24.70
C THR A 35 1.95 10.08 -24.16
N GLY A 36 1.93 8.89 -23.53
CA GLY A 36 3.11 8.29 -22.92
C GLY A 36 3.54 8.96 -21.60
N LYS A 37 2.60 9.54 -20.84
CA LYS A 37 2.84 10.19 -19.54
C LYS A 37 3.67 9.32 -18.60
N THR A 38 3.27 8.05 -18.44
CA THR A 38 3.96 7.08 -17.57
C THR A 38 5.43 6.93 -17.93
N VAL A 39 5.71 6.58 -19.18
CA VAL A 39 7.08 6.42 -19.68
C VAL A 39 7.88 7.72 -19.53
N ALA A 40 7.25 8.86 -19.82
CA ALA A 40 7.91 10.15 -19.75
C ALA A 40 8.35 10.53 -18.32
N TYR A 41 7.51 10.34 -17.30
CA TYR A 41 7.94 10.59 -15.93
C TYR A 41 8.91 9.52 -15.42
N LEU A 42 8.75 8.25 -15.80
CA LEU A 42 9.67 7.19 -15.37
C LEU A 42 11.09 7.42 -15.89
N LEU A 43 11.24 7.70 -17.20
CA LEU A 43 12.56 7.95 -17.81
C LEU A 43 13.27 9.16 -17.22
N SER A 44 12.53 10.23 -16.94
CA SER A 44 13.12 11.46 -16.40
C SER A 44 13.40 11.36 -14.90
N VAL A 45 12.44 10.89 -14.10
CA VAL A 45 12.56 10.88 -12.64
C VAL A 45 13.52 9.80 -12.17
N LEU A 46 13.44 8.58 -12.69
CA LEU A 46 14.32 7.49 -12.23
C LEU A 46 15.78 7.88 -12.46
N SER A 47 16.16 8.22 -13.70
CA SER A 47 17.55 8.60 -14.03
C SER A 47 18.12 9.67 -13.09
N LEU A 48 17.36 10.74 -12.84
CA LEU A 48 17.77 11.84 -11.98
C LEU A 48 17.75 11.47 -10.49
N ALA A 49 16.80 10.65 -10.05
CA ALA A 49 16.75 10.15 -8.68
C ALA A 49 18.00 9.34 -8.34
N LYS A 50 18.42 8.42 -9.23
CA LYS A 50 19.64 7.63 -9.06
C LYS A 50 20.90 8.48 -9.07
N ALA A 51 20.99 9.47 -9.96
CA ALA A 51 22.11 10.42 -9.96
C ALA A 51 22.17 11.25 -8.66
N ALA A 52 21.02 11.57 -8.07
CA ALA A 52 20.90 12.35 -6.85
C ALA A 52 20.91 11.52 -5.55
N GLY A 53 21.04 10.19 -5.64
CA GLY A 53 20.96 9.28 -4.49
C GLY A 53 19.61 9.28 -3.78
N LYS A 54 18.52 9.56 -4.50
CA LYS A 54 17.16 9.67 -3.96
C LYS A 54 16.32 8.44 -4.36
N LYS A 55 15.38 8.08 -3.49
CA LYS A 55 14.35 7.10 -3.77
C LYS A 55 13.20 7.73 -4.56
N VAL A 56 12.43 6.91 -5.25
CA VAL A 56 11.24 7.35 -5.98
C VAL A 56 10.00 6.71 -5.38
N VAL A 57 8.95 7.51 -5.16
CA VAL A 57 7.62 7.00 -4.81
C VAL A 57 6.66 7.38 -5.92
N VAL A 58 6.09 6.38 -6.59
CA VAL A 58 5.04 6.57 -7.60
C VAL A 58 3.69 6.29 -6.96
N ALA A 59 2.93 7.34 -6.71
CA ALA A 59 1.62 7.29 -6.11
C ALA A 59 0.54 7.36 -7.20
N THR A 60 -0.35 6.37 -7.25
CA THR A 60 -1.46 6.35 -8.22
C THR A 60 -2.81 6.48 -7.54
N GLY A 61 -3.83 6.76 -8.34
CA GLY A 61 -5.20 6.84 -7.84
C GLY A 61 -5.80 5.49 -7.44
N THR A 62 -5.49 4.39 -8.11
CA THR A 62 -6.18 3.10 -7.90
C THR A 62 -5.22 1.92 -7.82
N VAL A 63 -5.63 0.86 -7.13
CA VAL A 63 -4.86 -0.39 -7.02
C VAL A 63 -4.61 -1.03 -8.39
N ALA A 64 -5.59 -0.97 -9.31
CA ALA A 64 -5.41 -1.48 -10.67
C ALA A 64 -4.27 -0.77 -11.43
N LEU A 65 -4.16 0.56 -11.26
CA LEU A 65 -3.05 1.33 -11.85
C LEU A 65 -1.70 1.02 -11.18
N GLN A 66 -1.68 0.66 -9.89
CA GLN A 66 -0.45 0.19 -9.24
C GLN A 66 0.06 -1.12 -9.87
N GLY A 67 -0.84 -2.08 -10.09
CA GLY A 67 -0.51 -3.34 -10.74
C GLY A 67 0.04 -3.11 -12.14
N GLN A 68 -0.61 -2.25 -12.94
CA GLN A 68 -0.12 -1.90 -14.27
C GLN A 68 1.31 -1.32 -14.24
N LEU A 69 1.61 -0.42 -13.29
CA LEU A 69 2.95 0.14 -13.14
C LEU A 69 3.98 -0.92 -12.76
N LEU A 70 3.64 -1.77 -11.79
CA LEU A 70 4.55 -2.73 -11.20
C LEU A 70 4.84 -3.91 -12.14
N ASP A 71 3.81 -4.42 -12.81
CA ASP A 71 3.89 -5.66 -13.59
C ASP A 71 4.27 -5.41 -15.06
N ARG A 72 4.14 -4.16 -15.53
CA ARG A 72 4.37 -3.80 -16.93
C ARG A 72 5.17 -2.52 -17.12
N ASP A 73 4.63 -1.37 -16.75
CA ASP A 73 5.19 -0.10 -17.24
C ASP A 73 6.61 0.16 -16.72
N ILE A 74 6.88 -0.09 -15.43
CA ILE A 74 8.22 0.06 -14.86
C ILE A 74 9.17 -1.04 -15.37
N PRO A 75 8.81 -2.35 -15.32
CA PRO A 75 9.63 -3.39 -15.92
C PRO A 75 10.02 -3.15 -17.38
N ASP A 76 9.09 -2.67 -18.20
CA ASP A 76 9.33 -2.35 -19.62
C ASP A 76 10.39 -1.25 -19.76
N VAL A 77 10.32 -0.19 -18.93
CA VAL A 77 11.32 0.89 -18.91
C VAL A 77 12.67 0.38 -18.43
N LEU A 78 12.72 -0.45 -17.38
CA LEU A 78 13.97 -1.01 -16.87
C LEU A 78 14.63 -1.93 -17.92
N ALA A 79 13.85 -2.77 -18.59
CA ALA A 79 14.34 -3.65 -19.66
C ALA A 79 14.89 -2.86 -20.86
N ALA A 80 14.21 -1.78 -21.26
CA ALA A 80 14.63 -0.93 -22.37
C ALA A 80 15.89 -0.10 -22.07
N THR A 81 16.11 0.27 -20.80
CA THR A 81 17.22 1.14 -20.38
C THR A 81 18.42 0.37 -19.82
N GLY A 82 18.24 -0.89 -19.41
CA GLY A 82 19.24 -1.67 -18.69
C GLY A 82 19.49 -1.17 -17.27
N TRP A 83 18.57 -0.39 -16.69
CA TRP A 83 18.72 0.12 -15.34
C TRP A 83 18.38 -0.94 -14.29
N ASP A 84 19.24 -1.05 -13.30
CA ASP A 84 19.00 -1.85 -12.09
C ASP A 84 18.31 -1.00 -11.02
N TYR A 85 17.06 -1.33 -10.71
CA TYR A 85 16.21 -0.74 -9.67
C TYR A 85 15.49 -1.83 -8.91
N LYS A 86 15.53 -1.74 -7.58
CA LYS A 86 14.69 -2.56 -6.70
C LYS A 86 13.30 -1.93 -6.58
N LEU A 87 12.31 -2.63 -7.11
CA LEU A 87 10.91 -2.23 -7.04
C LEU A 87 10.23 -2.83 -5.81
N ALA A 88 9.35 -2.07 -5.18
CA ALA A 88 8.48 -2.59 -4.14
C ALA A 88 7.08 -1.97 -4.20
N LEU A 89 6.09 -2.73 -3.73
CA LEU A 89 4.69 -2.34 -3.71
C LEU A 89 4.26 -2.05 -2.27
N ALA A 90 3.83 -0.82 -2.02
CA ALA A 90 3.35 -0.40 -0.72
C ALA A 90 1.82 -0.37 -0.71
N LYS A 91 1.21 -1.34 -0.02
CA LYS A 91 -0.23 -1.41 0.21
C LYS A 91 -0.60 -1.18 1.68
N GLY A 92 -1.85 -0.79 1.89
CA GLY A 92 -2.43 -0.67 3.23
C GLY A 92 -2.64 -2.04 3.87
N ARG A 93 -2.64 -2.08 5.21
CA ARG A 93 -2.81 -3.34 5.97
C ARG A 93 -4.07 -4.12 5.60
N GLY A 94 -5.16 -3.41 5.32
CA GLY A 94 -6.43 -3.98 4.87
C GLY A 94 -6.37 -4.79 3.57
N ARG A 95 -5.24 -4.76 2.85
CA ARG A 95 -5.00 -5.53 1.62
C ARG A 95 -4.25 -6.83 1.86
N TYR A 96 -3.77 -7.07 3.07
CA TYR A 96 -3.06 -8.30 3.42
C TYR A 96 -3.89 -9.14 4.37
N LEU A 97 -3.90 -10.45 4.11
CA LEU A 97 -4.48 -11.42 5.02
C LEU A 97 -3.68 -11.45 6.34
N CYS A 98 -4.39 -11.56 7.46
CA CYS A 98 -3.82 -11.78 8.78
C CYS A 98 -3.86 -13.29 9.11
N PRO A 99 -2.71 -13.99 9.18
CA PRO A 99 -2.69 -15.43 9.46
C PRO A 99 -3.41 -15.81 10.76
N LEU A 100 -3.38 -14.92 11.75
CA LEU A 100 -4.08 -15.11 13.01
C LEU A 100 -5.61 -15.11 12.84
N ARG A 101 -6.13 -14.19 12.01
CA ARG A 101 -7.58 -14.15 11.70
C ARG A 101 -7.98 -15.34 10.86
N LEU A 102 -7.16 -15.74 9.89
CA LEU A 102 -7.38 -16.94 9.10
C LEU A 102 -7.50 -18.18 9.99
N GLN A 103 -6.59 -18.37 10.94
CA GLN A 103 -6.66 -19.47 11.91
C GLN A 103 -7.97 -19.45 12.70
N GLN A 104 -8.37 -18.29 13.24
CA GLN A 104 -9.61 -18.14 14.01
C GLN A 104 -10.86 -18.43 13.18
N CYS A 105 -10.91 -17.93 11.94
CA CYS A 105 -12.03 -18.16 11.02
C CYS A 105 -12.13 -19.64 10.62
N SER A 106 -10.99 -20.29 10.36
CA SER A 106 -10.92 -21.72 10.02
C SER A 106 -11.33 -22.62 11.19
N GLU A 107 -10.94 -22.27 12.43
CA GLU A 107 -11.38 -22.97 13.65
C GLU A 107 -12.90 -22.85 13.84
N THR A 108 -13.45 -21.66 13.60
CA THR A 108 -14.90 -21.41 13.67
C THR A 108 -15.68 -22.21 12.63
N ALA A 109 -15.20 -22.25 11.38
CA ALA A 109 -15.82 -23.03 10.31
C ALA A 109 -15.88 -24.53 10.64
N LYS A 110 -14.79 -25.09 11.20
CA LYS A 110 -14.74 -26.50 11.62
C LYS A 110 -15.69 -26.81 12.78
N ALA A 111 -15.84 -25.90 13.74
CA ALA A 111 -16.76 -26.09 14.86
C ALA A 111 -18.23 -26.11 14.40
N GLN A 112 -18.59 -25.26 13.43
CA GLN A 112 -19.94 -25.25 12.85
C GLN A 112 -20.25 -26.54 12.09
N ASP A 113 -19.32 -27.05 11.28
CA ASP A 113 -19.52 -28.31 10.54
C ASP A 113 -19.66 -29.52 11.49
N ALA A 114 -19.00 -29.45 12.65
CA ALA A 114 -19.11 -30.44 13.72
C ALA A 114 -20.39 -30.29 14.60
N GLY A 115 -21.24 -29.30 14.34
CA GLY A 115 -22.45 -29.03 15.12
C GLY A 115 -22.19 -28.51 16.54
N LEU A 116 -20.98 -28.02 16.83
CA LEU A 116 -20.67 -27.35 18.08
C LEU A 116 -21.11 -25.88 18.00
N PHE A 117 -22.09 -25.51 18.82
CA PHE A 117 -22.45 -24.10 19.02
C PHE A 117 -21.37 -23.43 19.89
N LEU A 118 -20.46 -22.70 19.25
CA LEU A 118 -19.67 -21.67 19.92
C LEU A 118 -20.61 -20.53 20.32
N PHE A 119 -20.40 -19.91 21.48
CA PHE A 119 -21.26 -18.84 22.00
C PHE A 119 -21.53 -17.77 20.93
N GLU A 120 -22.81 -17.56 20.59
CA GLU A 120 -23.26 -16.65 19.52
C GLU A 120 -22.81 -15.18 19.74
N ASP A 121 -22.52 -14.80 20.98
CA ASP A 121 -22.21 -13.43 21.38
C ASP A 121 -20.76 -12.96 21.08
N GLU A 122 -19.84 -13.84 20.64
CA GLU A 122 -18.43 -13.47 20.40
C GLU A 122 -17.99 -13.45 18.92
N LEU A 123 -18.81 -13.90 17.97
CA LEU A 123 -18.38 -14.11 16.58
C LEU A 123 -19.22 -13.31 15.56
N ALA A 124 -18.68 -12.19 15.09
CA ALA A 124 -19.31 -11.34 14.07
C ALA A 124 -19.27 -11.92 12.63
N PHE A 125 -18.59 -13.05 12.40
CA PHE A 125 -18.47 -13.65 11.07
C PHE A 125 -18.73 -15.16 11.13
N GLN A 126 -19.81 -15.60 10.50
CA GLN A 126 -20.14 -17.01 10.29
C GLN A 126 -19.83 -17.35 8.83
N PRO A 127 -18.72 -18.04 8.53
CA PRO A 127 -18.38 -18.41 7.17
C PRO A 127 -19.39 -19.41 6.62
N ASP A 128 -19.91 -19.14 5.42
CA ASP A 128 -20.64 -20.16 4.66
C ASP A 128 -19.67 -21.22 4.12
N ARG A 129 -20.23 -22.31 3.56
CA ARG A 129 -19.43 -23.42 3.01
C ARG A 129 -18.43 -22.96 1.95
N GLN A 130 -18.82 -22.02 1.09
CA GLN A 130 -17.96 -21.47 0.05
C GLN A 130 -16.80 -20.68 0.65
N SER A 131 -17.07 -19.85 1.66
CA SER A 131 -16.03 -19.13 2.39
C SER A 131 -15.07 -20.11 3.06
N ALA A 132 -15.56 -21.19 3.67
CA ALA A 132 -14.70 -22.19 4.31
C ALA A 132 -13.71 -22.85 3.31
N GLU A 133 -14.17 -23.19 2.10
CA GLU A 133 -13.31 -23.71 1.02
C GLU A 133 -12.24 -22.68 0.61
N THR A 134 -12.63 -21.40 0.47
CA THR A 134 -11.67 -20.32 0.19
C THR A 134 -10.63 -20.15 1.30
N LEU A 135 -11.04 -20.22 2.57
CA LEU A 135 -10.11 -20.12 3.71
C LEU A 135 -9.08 -21.23 3.69
N GLN A 136 -9.50 -22.46 3.40
CA GLN A 136 -8.59 -23.60 3.29
C GLN A 136 -7.60 -23.42 2.13
N ALA A 137 -8.08 -23.02 0.95
CA ALA A 137 -7.22 -22.77 -0.20
C ALA A 137 -6.19 -21.66 0.07
N MET A 138 -6.59 -20.60 0.78
CA MET A 138 -5.68 -19.52 1.21
C MET A 138 -4.61 -20.00 2.19
N ASP A 139 -4.98 -20.83 3.17
CA ASP A 139 -4.04 -21.40 4.14
C ASP A 139 -3.00 -22.29 3.44
N GLU A 140 -3.45 -23.17 2.55
CA GLU A 140 -2.58 -24.05 1.75
C GLU A 140 -1.62 -23.23 0.87
N ALA A 141 -2.12 -22.17 0.22
CA ALA A 141 -1.30 -21.31 -0.64
C ALA A 141 -0.21 -20.55 0.15
N LEU A 142 -0.51 -20.12 1.38
CA LEU A 142 0.47 -19.48 2.26
C LEU A 142 1.53 -20.48 2.76
N GLN A 143 1.12 -21.69 3.11
CA GLN A 143 2.01 -22.76 3.58
C GLN A 143 3.03 -23.18 2.50
N VAL A 144 2.57 -23.31 1.25
CA VAL A 144 3.41 -23.69 0.11
C VAL A 144 4.17 -22.49 -0.47
N GLY A 145 3.79 -21.26 -0.11
CA GLY A 145 4.41 -20.03 -0.59
C GLY A 145 4.04 -19.66 -2.03
N SER A 146 2.92 -20.18 -2.54
CA SER A 146 2.38 -19.82 -3.87
C SER A 146 1.60 -18.50 -3.85
N TRP A 147 1.30 -17.97 -2.66
CA TRP A 147 0.66 -16.68 -2.44
C TRP A 147 1.28 -15.98 -1.24
N ASP A 148 1.39 -14.65 -1.30
CA ASP A 148 2.03 -13.81 -0.29
C ASP A 148 1.04 -13.16 0.69
N GLY A 149 -0.25 -13.46 0.55
CA GLY A 149 -1.32 -12.90 1.36
C GLY A 149 -1.91 -11.59 0.84
N ASP A 150 -1.47 -11.09 -0.32
CA ASP A 150 -2.06 -9.92 -0.97
C ASP A 150 -3.42 -10.25 -1.61
N ARG A 151 -4.47 -9.53 -1.18
CA ARG A 151 -5.84 -9.68 -1.72
C ARG A 151 -5.87 -9.65 -3.24
N ASP A 152 -5.14 -8.72 -3.84
CA ASP A 152 -5.26 -8.42 -5.25
C ASP A 152 -4.45 -9.42 -6.11
N ALA A 153 -3.57 -10.21 -5.48
CA ALA A 153 -2.85 -11.33 -6.12
C ALA A 153 -3.62 -12.66 -6.03
N TRP A 154 -4.72 -12.73 -5.26
CA TRP A 154 -5.56 -13.92 -5.19
C TRP A 154 -6.39 -14.08 -6.48
N PRO A 155 -6.44 -15.27 -7.10
CA PRO A 155 -7.06 -15.46 -8.42
C PRO A 155 -8.59 -15.34 -8.43
N GLU A 156 -9.24 -15.59 -7.30
CA GLU A 156 -10.71 -15.62 -7.20
C GLU A 156 -11.27 -14.36 -6.53
N ALA A 157 -12.50 -13.99 -6.88
CA ALA A 157 -13.16 -12.86 -6.24
C ALA A 157 -13.60 -13.22 -4.80
N VAL A 158 -13.00 -12.55 -3.81
CA VAL A 158 -13.35 -12.75 -2.39
C VAL A 158 -14.37 -11.69 -1.95
N PRO A 159 -15.54 -12.09 -1.39
CA PRO A 159 -16.54 -11.17 -0.85
C PRO A 159 -15.93 -10.21 0.17
N ALA A 160 -16.43 -8.98 0.19
CA ALA A 160 -15.89 -7.95 1.08
C ALA A 160 -16.06 -8.29 2.57
N SER A 161 -17.17 -8.92 2.96
CA SER A 161 -17.43 -9.41 4.31
C SER A 161 -16.40 -10.47 4.74
N THR A 162 -16.15 -11.46 3.88
CA THR A 162 -15.15 -12.51 4.11
C THR A 162 -13.76 -11.91 4.25
N TRP A 163 -13.36 -11.04 3.32
CA TRP A 163 -12.04 -10.40 3.40
C TRP A 163 -11.88 -9.51 4.65
N GLN A 164 -12.94 -8.79 5.04
CA GLN A 164 -12.92 -7.95 6.23
C GLN A 164 -12.69 -8.76 7.52
N ALA A 165 -13.22 -9.99 7.59
CA ALA A 165 -12.97 -10.90 8.71
C ALA A 165 -11.51 -11.39 8.76
N LEU A 166 -10.84 -11.48 7.60
CA LEU A 166 -9.48 -11.99 7.46
C LEU A 166 -8.38 -10.95 7.64
N THR A 167 -8.73 -9.68 7.79
CA THR A 167 -7.78 -8.59 7.98
C THR A 167 -7.94 -7.93 9.35
N VAL A 168 -6.97 -7.11 9.72
CA VAL A 168 -7.01 -6.26 10.91
C VAL A 168 -6.60 -4.85 10.56
N ASP A 169 -7.16 -3.86 11.27
CA ASP A 169 -6.66 -2.50 11.21
C ASP A 169 -5.44 -2.30 12.14
N ARG A 170 -4.97 -1.05 12.25
CA ARG A 170 -3.84 -0.70 13.13
C ARG A 170 -4.19 -0.86 14.61
N ASN A 171 -5.44 -0.62 15.01
CA ASN A 171 -5.88 -0.59 16.40
C ASN A 171 -6.10 -2.01 16.96
N GLN A 172 -6.54 -2.94 16.12
CA GLN A 172 -6.76 -4.34 16.48
C GLN A 172 -5.49 -5.19 16.48
N CYS A 173 -4.43 -4.73 15.80
CA CYS A 173 -3.24 -5.53 15.59
C CYS A 173 -2.23 -5.38 16.74
N ALA A 174 -1.78 -6.51 17.29
CA ALA A 174 -0.72 -6.55 18.31
C ALA A 174 0.68 -6.15 17.79
N GLY A 175 0.83 -5.89 16.48
CA GLY A 175 2.09 -5.49 15.86
C GLY A 175 3.19 -6.52 16.10
N ARG A 176 4.39 -6.06 16.49
CA ARG A 176 5.55 -6.92 16.77
C ARG A 176 5.36 -7.88 17.96
N ARG A 177 4.31 -7.71 18.77
CA ARG A 177 3.96 -8.63 19.87
C ARG A 177 3.04 -9.78 19.42
N CYS A 178 2.65 -9.81 18.15
CA CYS A 178 1.81 -10.86 17.60
C CYS A 178 2.54 -12.22 17.60
N ARG A 179 1.84 -13.28 18.00
CA ARG A 179 2.39 -14.66 18.03
C ARG A 179 2.76 -15.20 16.63
N LEU A 180 2.13 -14.71 15.57
CA LEU A 180 2.38 -15.10 14.17
C LEU A 180 3.12 -14.00 13.39
N ILE A 181 3.97 -13.20 14.05
CA ILE A 181 4.69 -12.10 13.39
C ILE A 181 5.61 -12.59 12.25
N SER A 182 6.27 -13.75 12.42
CA SER A 182 7.15 -14.36 11.42
C SER A 182 6.43 -14.77 10.13
N GLU A 183 5.13 -15.05 10.22
CA GLU A 183 4.29 -15.45 9.09
C GLU A 183 3.46 -14.28 8.54
N CYS A 184 3.53 -13.11 9.16
CA CYS A 184 2.64 -12.01 8.85
C CYS A 184 2.90 -11.43 7.45
N CYS A 185 1.94 -11.65 6.55
CA CYS A 185 1.94 -11.18 5.17
C CYS A 185 2.21 -9.67 5.06
N PHE A 186 1.54 -8.86 5.89
CA PHE A 186 1.74 -7.41 5.92
C PHE A 186 3.17 -7.00 6.32
N PHE A 187 3.76 -7.65 7.34
CA PHE A 187 5.11 -7.29 7.78
C PHE A 187 6.17 -7.75 6.78
N LYS A 188 6.03 -8.94 6.20
CA LYS A 188 6.89 -9.41 5.10
C LYS A 188 6.88 -8.45 3.91
N ALA A 189 5.68 -8.00 3.50
CA ALA A 189 5.53 -7.01 2.45
C ALA A 189 6.06 -5.62 2.84
N ARG A 190 6.15 -5.29 4.14
CA ARG A 190 6.77 -4.05 4.62
C ARG A 190 8.28 -4.09 4.60
N GLU A 191 8.87 -5.23 4.94
CA GLU A 191 10.31 -5.44 4.89
C GLU A 191 10.87 -5.25 3.47
N SER A 192 10.11 -5.62 2.42
CA SER A 192 10.55 -5.41 1.03
C SER A 192 10.66 -3.94 0.61
N LEU A 193 10.05 -3.01 1.35
CA LEU A 193 10.23 -1.58 1.14
C LEU A 193 11.60 -1.10 1.62
N GLU A 194 12.19 -1.80 2.58
CA GLU A 194 13.54 -1.53 3.06
C GLU A 194 14.54 -1.93 1.96
N GLY A 195 15.25 -0.93 1.41
CA GLY A 195 16.18 -1.11 0.30
C GLY A 195 15.55 -1.04 -1.10
N ALA A 196 14.25 -0.76 -1.22
CA ALA A 196 13.65 -0.42 -2.50
C ALA A 196 14.14 0.95 -2.99
N ASP A 197 14.43 1.04 -4.29
CA ASP A 197 14.83 2.26 -4.99
C ASP A 197 13.59 3.01 -5.52
N CYS A 198 12.58 2.25 -5.97
CA CYS A 198 11.32 2.78 -6.45
C CYS A 198 10.14 2.04 -5.81
N ILE A 199 9.28 2.79 -5.11
CA ILE A 199 8.11 2.28 -4.39
C ILE A 199 6.85 2.71 -5.11
N VAL A 200 5.98 1.75 -5.45
CA VAL A 200 4.65 2.02 -6.01
C VAL A 200 3.64 2.03 -4.87
N ALA A 201 2.80 3.06 -4.76
CA ALA A 201 1.81 3.24 -3.70
C ALA A 201 0.50 3.85 -4.25
N ASN A 202 -0.55 3.95 -3.43
CA ASN A 202 -1.69 4.84 -3.73
C ASN A 202 -1.53 6.18 -3.03
N HIS A 203 -2.32 7.16 -3.47
CA HIS A 203 -2.46 8.43 -2.80
C HIS A 203 -2.78 8.29 -1.31
N ASP A 204 -3.70 7.39 -0.93
CA ASP A 204 -4.11 7.24 0.48
C ASP A 204 -2.92 6.82 1.36
N LEU A 205 -2.07 5.90 0.90
CA LEU A 205 -0.92 5.46 1.69
C LEU A 205 0.14 6.56 1.80
N VAL A 206 0.41 7.29 0.73
CA VAL A 206 1.36 8.42 0.76
C VAL A 206 0.84 9.52 1.70
N MET A 207 -0.46 9.85 1.65
CA MET A 207 -1.05 10.81 2.58
C MET A 207 -1.04 10.32 4.02
N ALA A 208 -1.26 9.02 4.26
CA ALA A 208 -1.15 8.44 5.60
C ALA A 208 0.27 8.54 6.17
N ASP A 209 1.30 8.30 5.34
CA ASP A 209 2.70 8.44 5.76
C ASP A 209 3.03 9.91 6.08
N LEU A 210 2.67 10.84 5.20
CA LEU A 210 2.89 12.28 5.40
C LEU A 210 2.15 12.81 6.65
N ALA A 211 0.94 12.34 6.92
CA ALA A 211 0.19 12.70 8.13
C ALA A 211 0.86 12.20 9.43
N LEU A 212 1.72 11.19 9.35
CA LEU A 212 2.54 10.69 10.46
C LEU A 212 3.91 11.40 10.57
N GLY A 213 4.14 12.43 9.76
CA GLY A 213 5.41 13.18 9.69
C GLY A 213 6.29 12.82 8.49
N GLY A 214 5.93 11.79 7.72
CA GLY A 214 6.71 11.27 6.59
C GLY A 214 7.85 10.37 7.04
N GLY A 215 8.09 9.28 6.29
CA GLY A 215 9.19 8.34 6.59
C GLY A 215 8.86 7.27 7.63
N ALA A 216 7.61 7.20 8.11
CA ALA A 216 7.16 6.17 9.06
C ALA A 216 6.81 4.85 8.38
N ILE A 217 6.37 4.94 7.12
CA ILE A 217 5.82 3.87 6.29
C ILE A 217 6.60 3.79 4.98
N LEU A 218 6.97 4.93 4.40
CA LEU A 218 7.73 5.08 3.17
C LEU A 218 9.14 5.64 3.50
N SER A 219 9.94 5.93 2.49
CA SER A 219 11.21 6.62 2.67
C SER A 219 11.02 8.05 3.16
N ALA A 220 12.03 8.58 3.86
CA ALA A 220 12.00 9.94 4.39
C ALA A 220 11.74 10.96 3.25
N PRO A 221 10.88 11.98 3.46
CA PRO A 221 10.54 12.94 2.41
C PRO A 221 11.75 13.67 1.84
N GLU A 222 12.76 14.00 2.67
CA GLU A 222 13.99 14.62 2.21
C GLU A 222 14.77 13.76 1.21
N ASP A 223 14.64 12.44 1.29
CA ASP A 223 15.33 11.45 0.46
C ASP A 223 14.49 10.89 -0.68
N THR A 224 13.32 11.49 -0.93
CA THR A 224 12.33 10.93 -1.83
C THR A 224 11.87 11.93 -2.90
N ILE A 225 11.78 11.47 -4.14
CA ILE A 225 11.06 12.17 -5.21
C ILE A 225 9.68 11.51 -5.37
N TYR A 226 8.63 12.29 -5.14
CA TYR A 226 7.25 11.82 -5.28
C TYR A 226 6.71 12.12 -6.68
N ILE A 227 6.08 11.13 -7.29
CA ILE A 227 5.30 11.25 -8.51
C ILE A 227 3.84 10.96 -8.17
N PHE A 228 2.96 11.94 -8.34
CA PHE A 228 1.52 11.75 -8.16
C PHE A 228 0.85 11.60 -9.53
N ASP A 229 0.52 10.36 -9.89
CA ASP A 229 -0.25 10.05 -11.08
C ASP A 229 -1.75 10.16 -10.81
N GLU A 230 -2.54 10.61 -11.78
CA GLU A 230 -3.93 10.99 -11.56
C GLU A 230 -4.11 12.01 -10.40
N ALA A 231 -3.18 12.98 -10.31
CA ALA A 231 -3.12 14.00 -9.26
C ALA A 231 -4.42 14.83 -9.08
N HIS A 232 -5.33 14.82 -10.06
CA HIS A 232 -6.66 15.41 -9.91
C HIS A 232 -7.46 14.80 -8.73
N ARG A 233 -7.12 13.59 -8.28
CA ARG A 233 -7.72 12.92 -7.12
C ARG A 233 -7.09 13.31 -5.79
N LEU A 234 -5.91 13.94 -5.82
CA LEU A 234 -5.07 14.19 -4.64
C LEU A 234 -5.77 15.07 -3.60
N GLY A 235 -6.48 16.12 -4.05
CA GLY A 235 -7.16 17.05 -3.16
C GLY A 235 -8.22 16.37 -2.28
N ALA A 236 -9.04 15.49 -2.86
CA ALA A 236 -10.04 14.73 -2.11
C ALA A 236 -9.37 13.75 -1.12
N THR A 237 -8.30 13.07 -1.54
CA THR A 237 -7.56 12.16 -0.66
C THR A 237 -6.91 12.89 0.52
N ALA A 238 -6.29 14.04 0.27
CA ALA A 238 -5.68 14.86 1.32
C ALA A 238 -6.75 15.31 2.35
N LEU A 239 -7.88 15.84 1.90
CA LEU A 239 -8.96 16.27 2.80
C LEU A 239 -9.43 15.13 3.73
N ASN A 240 -9.56 13.91 3.21
CA ASN A 240 -9.97 12.77 4.03
C ASN A 240 -8.95 12.39 5.11
N HIS A 241 -7.65 12.51 4.83
CA HIS A 241 -6.59 12.15 5.77
C HIS A 241 -6.32 13.21 6.83
N PHE A 242 -6.53 14.49 6.49
CA PHE A 242 -6.30 15.61 7.40
C PHE A 242 -7.59 16.13 8.07
N ALA A 243 -8.73 15.48 7.82
CA ALA A 243 -9.98 15.74 8.51
C ALA A 243 -10.15 14.85 9.75
N SER A 244 -10.87 15.36 10.75
CA SER A 244 -11.32 14.59 11.90
C SER A 244 -12.85 14.49 11.89
N GLN A 245 -13.38 13.32 12.25
CA GLN A 245 -14.81 13.08 12.35
C GLN A 245 -15.14 12.53 13.74
N CYS A 246 -16.24 13.01 14.33
CA CYS A 246 -16.74 12.51 15.61
C CYS A 246 -18.22 12.15 15.45
N ARG A 247 -18.58 10.93 15.87
CA ARG A 247 -19.99 10.49 15.91
C ARG A 247 -20.58 10.90 17.26
N LEU A 248 -21.32 12.01 17.28
CA LEU A 248 -21.85 12.60 18.50
C LEU A 248 -22.66 11.60 19.35
N ASN A 249 -23.61 10.89 18.74
CA ASN A 249 -24.49 9.97 19.49
C ASN A 249 -23.74 8.75 20.07
N ALA A 250 -22.81 8.17 19.31
CA ALA A 250 -22.01 7.03 19.79
C ALA A 250 -21.04 7.46 20.90
N THR A 251 -20.49 8.67 20.81
CA THR A 251 -19.58 9.22 21.82
C THR A 251 -20.33 9.57 23.11
N ALA A 252 -21.55 10.12 22.98
CA ALA A 252 -22.42 10.38 24.12
C ALA A 252 -22.78 9.09 24.89
N GLN A 253 -23.17 8.04 24.17
CA GLN A 253 -23.45 6.74 24.78
C GLN A 253 -22.24 6.11 25.47
N TRP A 254 -21.04 6.27 24.90
CA TRP A 254 -19.81 5.78 25.53
C TRP A 254 -19.44 6.54 26.81
N LEU A 255 -19.72 7.86 26.88
CA LEU A 255 -19.47 8.68 28.08
C LEU A 255 -20.46 8.42 29.23
N GLU A 256 -21.63 7.87 28.93
CA GLU A 256 -22.65 7.51 29.93
C GLU A 256 -22.39 6.13 30.58
N GLN A 257 -21.38 5.38 30.10
CA GLN A 257 -20.92 4.10 30.66
C GLN A 257 -19.73 4.29 31.62
#